data_AF-A0A2V6AK87-F1
#
_entry.id   AF-A0A2V6AK87-F1
#
_cell.length_a   1.000
_cell.length_b   1.000
_cell.length_c   1.000
_cell.angle_alpha   90.00
_cell.angle_beta   90.00
_cell.angle_gamma   90.00
#
_symmetry.space_group_name_H-M   'P 1'
#
loop_
_entity.id
_entity.type
_entity.pdbx_description
1 polymer ?
#
loop_
_entity_poly.entity_id
_entity_poly.type
_entity_poly.pdbx_seq_one_letter_code
_entity_poly.pdbx_strand_id
1 'polypeptide(L)'
;MRQSTHALYCDETGSTGTRFLDPAQPTFGEGGWFVAHEYRQRAVDAVVQIESSHRPQATELKGADLVKTGRGQALMREVCEAVGAAGGVPYIYVVEKRYAVGSKIVETFFDPVYNPAIPNSDP
;
A
#
# COMPACT_ATOMS: atom_id res chain seq x y z
N MET A 1 11.00 22.52 14.15
CA MET A 1 10.37 21.60 13.16
C MET A 1 8.86 21.68 13.35
N ARG A 2 8.09 21.94 12.29
CA ARG A 2 6.62 21.76 12.34
C ARG A 2 6.35 20.26 12.37
N GLN A 3 5.57 19.78 13.33
CA GLN A 3 5.03 18.43 13.29
C GLN A 3 4.09 18.31 12.09
N SER A 4 4.10 17.16 11.41
CA SER A 4 3.08 16.91 10.38
C SER A 4 1.71 16.89 11.06
N THR A 5 0.68 17.36 10.37
CA THR A 5 -0.71 17.32 10.85
C THR A 5 -1.45 16.08 10.35
N HIS A 6 -0.82 15.30 9.47
CA HIS A 6 -1.41 14.16 8.78
C HIS A 6 -0.40 13.01 8.64
N ALA A 7 -0.95 11.81 8.51
CA ALA A 7 -0.26 10.60 8.09
C ALA A 7 -0.63 10.27 6.64
N LEU A 8 0.37 9.86 5.86
CA LEU A 8 0.21 9.33 4.51
C LEU A 8 0.43 7.81 4.58
N TYR A 9 -0.55 7.03 4.13
CA TYR A 9 -0.47 5.59 4.01
C TYR A 9 -0.44 5.24 2.53
N CYS A 10 0.71 4.80 2.02
CA CYS A 10 0.90 4.43 0.61
C CYS A 10 1.03 2.92 0.48
N ASP A 11 0.46 2.37 -0.59
CA ASP A 11 0.83 1.05 -1.10
C ASP A 11 0.87 1.07 -2.64
N GLU A 12 1.62 0.13 -3.22
CA GLU A 12 1.73 -0.02 -4.66
C GLU A 12 0.39 -0.51 -5.23
N THR A 13 -0.24 0.28 -6.11
CA THR A 13 -1.55 -0.06 -6.69
C THR A 13 -1.51 -0.14 -8.21
N GLY A 14 -1.95 -1.26 -8.79
CA GLY A 14 -1.94 -1.41 -10.24
C GLY A 14 -0.52 -1.54 -10.81
N SER A 15 0.36 -2.26 -10.10
CA SER A 15 1.66 -2.67 -10.65
C SER A 15 1.47 -3.42 -11.97
N THR A 16 2.17 -2.99 -13.00
CA THR A 16 2.16 -3.61 -14.34
C THR A 16 3.41 -4.46 -14.59
N GLY A 17 4.09 -4.87 -13.51
CA GLY A 17 5.24 -5.77 -13.54
C GLY A 17 6.60 -5.06 -13.57
N THR A 18 7.68 -5.85 -13.60
CA THR A 18 9.08 -5.43 -13.38
C THR A 18 9.77 -4.82 -14.60
N ARG A 19 9.04 -4.59 -15.70
CA ARG A 19 9.59 -3.95 -16.90
C ARG A 19 9.56 -2.43 -16.76
N PHE A 20 10.51 -1.90 -15.99
CA PHE A 20 10.58 -0.47 -15.64
C PHE A 20 10.90 0.46 -16.80
N LEU A 21 11.49 -0.07 -17.88
CA LEU A 21 11.89 0.69 -19.06
C LEU A 21 11.01 0.39 -20.29
N ASP A 22 9.88 -0.29 -20.11
CA ASP A 22 8.95 -0.56 -21.21
C ASP A 22 8.23 0.73 -21.64
N PRO A 23 8.47 1.25 -22.87
CA PRO A 23 7.84 2.48 -23.32
C PRO A 23 6.32 2.33 -23.51
N ALA A 24 5.79 1.12 -23.64
CA ALA A 24 4.35 0.88 -23.73
C ALA A 24 3.65 0.94 -22.36
N GLN A 25 4.41 0.86 -21.25
CA GLN A 25 3.90 0.93 -19.89
C GLN A 25 4.80 1.82 -19.01
N PRO A 26 4.89 3.12 -19.31
CA PRO A 26 5.89 4.01 -18.68
C PRO A 26 5.58 4.33 -17.22
N THR A 27 4.35 4.08 -16.76
CA THR A 27 3.88 4.49 -15.44
C THR A 27 3.25 3.34 -14.66
N PHE A 28 3.21 3.49 -13.34
CA PHE A 28 2.37 2.70 -12.43
C PHE A 28 1.65 3.63 -11.45
N GLY A 29 0.59 3.12 -10.83
CA GLY A 29 -0.14 3.83 -9.79
C GLY A 29 0.43 3.52 -8.40
N GLU A 30 0.34 4.48 -7.52
CA GLU A 30 0.39 4.24 -6.09
C GLU A 30 -0.87 4.83 -5.47
N GLY A 31 -1.42 4.12 -4.51
CA GLY A 31 -2.70 4.42 -3.92
C GLY A 31 -2.60 4.44 -2.41
N GLY A 32 -3.49 5.18 -1.77
CA GLY A 32 -3.41 5.29 -0.34
C GLY A 32 -4.44 6.19 0.29
N TRP A 33 -4.22 6.46 1.57
CA TRP A 33 -5.04 7.34 2.39
C TRP A 33 -4.21 8.43 3.05
N PHE A 34 -4.72 9.66 2.99
CA PHE A 34 -4.24 10.79 3.76
C PHE A 34 -5.17 11.01 4.95
N VAL A 35 -4.66 10.88 6.18
CA VAL A 35 -5.48 10.89 7.40
C VAL A 35 -4.93 11.92 8.38
N ALA A 36 -5.77 12.85 8.83
CA ALA A 36 -5.38 13.79 9.87
C ALA A 36 -5.08 13.05 11.19
N HIS A 37 -4.07 13.50 11.95
CA HIS A 37 -3.65 12.78 13.17
C HIS A 37 -4.77 12.62 14.19
N GLU A 38 -5.65 13.61 14.31
CA GLU A 38 -6.83 13.57 15.19
C GLU A 38 -7.81 12.43 14.85
N TYR A 39 -7.80 11.93 13.62
CA TYR A 39 -8.66 10.83 13.18
C TYR A 39 -7.94 9.51 12.96
N ARG A 40 -6.60 9.51 13.09
CA ARG A 40 -5.76 8.34 12.81
C ARG A 40 -6.21 7.09 13.56
N GLN A 41 -6.41 7.22 14.88
CA GLN A 41 -6.80 6.07 15.70
C GLN A 41 -8.16 5.52 15.30
N ARG A 42 -9.13 6.40 15.03
CA ARG A 42 -10.47 6.01 14.58
C ARG A 42 -10.44 5.26 13.25
N ALA A 43 -9.62 5.71 12.30
CA ALA A 43 -9.45 5.02 11.02
C ALA A 43 -8.84 3.62 11.20
N VAL A 44 -7.81 3.51 12.04
CA VAL A 44 -7.17 2.21 12.38
C VAL A 44 -8.18 1.27 13.04
N ASP A 45 -8.89 1.74 14.07
CA ASP A 45 -9.86 0.92 14.81
C ASP A 45 -10.97 0.40 13.89
N ALA A 46 -11.43 1.24 12.95
CA ALA A 46 -12.44 0.83 11.97
C ALA A 46 -11.93 -0.29 11.05
N VAL A 47 -10.70 -0.18 10.53
CA VAL A 47 -10.10 -1.23 9.69
C VAL A 47 -9.90 -2.53 10.47
N VAL A 48 -9.38 -2.46 11.70
CA VAL A 48 -9.18 -3.63 12.57
C VAL A 48 -10.51 -4.32 12.89
N GLN A 49 -11.57 -3.54 13.15
CA GLN A 49 -12.89 -4.08 13.42
C GLN A 49 -13.46 -4.83 12.20
N ILE A 50 -13.29 -4.26 11.00
CA ILE A 50 -13.73 -4.88 9.74
C ILE A 50 -12.95 -6.19 9.48
N GLU A 51 -11.63 -6.16 9.66
CA GLU A 51 -10.76 -7.31 9.49
C GLU A 51 -11.13 -8.45 10.45
N SER A 52 -11.31 -8.14 11.72
CA SER A 52 -11.67 -9.13 12.75
C SER A 52 -13.03 -9.78 12.49
N SER A 53 -13.98 -9.03 11.93
CA SER A 53 -15.30 -9.53 11.53
C SER A 53 -15.24 -10.47 10.34
N HIS A 54 -14.21 -10.35 9.50
CA HIS A 54 -14.04 -11.18 8.31
C HIS A 54 -13.24 -12.47 8.54
N ARG A 55 -12.53 -12.60 9.67
CA ARG A 55 -11.66 -13.76 10.03
C ARG A 55 -10.96 -14.36 8.81
N PRO A 56 -10.04 -13.62 8.17
CA PRO A 56 -9.31 -14.14 7.03
C PRO A 56 -8.61 -15.46 7.42
N GLN A 57 -8.85 -16.52 6.64
CA GLN A 57 -8.11 -17.79 6.79
C GLN A 57 -6.66 -17.67 6.30
N ALA A 58 -6.35 -16.60 5.55
CA ALA A 58 -5.03 -16.28 5.07
C ALA A 58 -4.29 -15.36 6.07
N THR A 59 -2.99 -15.55 6.18
CA THR A 59 -2.08 -14.68 6.94
C THR A 59 -2.00 -13.26 6.38
N GLU A 60 -2.34 -13.06 5.10
CA GLU A 60 -2.33 -11.78 4.42
C GLU A 60 -3.49 -11.71 3.41
N LEU A 61 -4.21 -10.58 3.39
CA LEU A 61 -5.26 -10.30 2.41
C LEU A 61 -4.68 -9.55 1.20
N LYS A 62 -4.69 -10.19 0.03
CA LYS A 62 -4.25 -9.55 -1.21
C LYS A 62 -5.43 -8.90 -1.92
N GLY A 63 -5.32 -7.60 -2.23
CA GLY A 63 -6.36 -6.86 -2.95
C GLY A 63 -6.76 -7.50 -4.28
N ALA A 64 -5.80 -8.07 -5.01
CA ALA A 64 -6.02 -8.80 -6.26
C ALA A 64 -6.93 -10.04 -6.10
N ASP A 65 -7.01 -10.62 -4.92
CA ASP A 65 -7.90 -11.75 -4.63
C ASP A 65 -9.27 -11.28 -4.14
N LEU A 66 -9.30 -10.17 -3.38
CA LEU A 66 -10.55 -9.56 -2.91
C LEU A 66 -11.45 -9.12 -4.07
N VAL A 67 -10.88 -8.50 -5.10
CA VAL A 67 -11.65 -8.02 -6.26
C VAL A 67 -12.31 -9.14 -7.07
N LYS A 68 -11.86 -10.39 -6.94
CA LYS A 68 -12.38 -11.53 -7.71
C LYS A 68 -13.73 -12.05 -7.19
N THR A 69 -14.12 -11.69 -5.97
CA THR A 69 -15.34 -12.23 -5.32
C THR A 69 -16.25 -11.11 -4.86
N GLY A 70 -17.57 -11.33 -4.89
CA GLY A 70 -18.54 -10.33 -4.39
C GLY A 70 -18.34 -10.00 -2.91
N ARG A 71 -17.96 -10.99 -2.09
CA ARG A 71 -17.63 -10.78 -0.67
C ARG A 71 -16.38 -9.92 -0.50
N GLY A 72 -15.33 -10.17 -1.28
CA GLY A 72 -14.11 -9.37 -1.21
C GLY A 72 -14.32 -7.94 -1.70
N GLN A 73 -15.14 -7.74 -2.75
CA GLN A 73 -15.54 -6.39 -3.19
C GLN A 73 -16.36 -5.65 -2.12
N ALA A 74 -17.27 -6.34 -1.42
CA ALA A 74 -18.01 -5.76 -0.30
C ALA A 74 -17.09 -5.36 0.85
N LEU A 75 -16.12 -6.20 1.20
CA LEU A 75 -15.10 -5.90 2.20
C LEU A 75 -14.28 -4.66 1.81
N MET A 76 -13.80 -4.56 0.57
CA MET A 76 -13.07 -3.39 0.09
C MET A 76 -13.90 -2.11 0.18
N ARG A 77 -15.19 -2.19 -0.18
CA ARG A 77 -16.12 -1.07 -0.04
C ARG A 77 -16.27 -0.65 1.41
N GLU A 78 -16.47 -1.60 2.32
CA GLU A 78 -16.63 -1.35 3.76
C GLU A 78 -15.41 -0.61 4.33
N VAL A 79 -14.20 -1.05 3.96
CA VAL A 79 -12.95 -0.36 4.33
C VAL A 79 -12.91 1.07 3.78
N CYS A 80 -13.19 1.26 2.50
CA CYS A 80 -13.19 2.59 1.89
C CYS A 80 -14.20 3.55 2.54
N GLU A 81 -15.41 3.06 2.80
CA GLU A 81 -16.47 3.84 3.45
C GLU A 81 -16.10 4.18 4.90
N ALA A 82 -15.54 3.23 5.64
CA ALA A 82 -15.15 3.44 7.03
C ALA A 82 -13.98 4.43 7.18
N VAL A 83 -12.94 4.30 6.35
CA VAL A 83 -11.81 5.25 6.35
C VAL A 83 -12.26 6.63 5.87
N GLY A 84 -13.10 6.70 4.84
CA GLY A 84 -13.71 7.95 4.38
C GLY A 84 -14.56 8.64 5.45
N ALA A 85 -15.39 7.87 6.19
CA ALA A 85 -16.21 8.38 7.29
C ALA A 85 -15.37 8.84 8.51
N ALA A 86 -14.15 8.33 8.64
CA ALA A 86 -13.16 8.81 9.61
C ALA A 86 -12.41 10.06 9.12
N GLY A 87 -12.72 10.61 7.95
CA GLY A 87 -12.04 11.79 7.40
C GLY A 87 -10.76 11.47 6.64
N GLY A 88 -10.51 10.20 6.32
CA GLY A 88 -9.44 9.81 5.41
C GLY A 88 -9.77 10.23 3.98
N VAL A 89 -8.80 10.84 3.31
CA VAL A 89 -8.91 11.25 1.90
C VAL A 89 -8.15 10.24 1.05
N PRO A 90 -8.82 9.54 0.11
CA PRO A 90 -8.12 8.66 -0.80
C PRO A 90 -7.25 9.51 -1.72
N TYR A 91 -6.03 9.05 -1.97
CA TYR A 91 -5.15 9.67 -2.95
C TYR A 91 -4.56 8.60 -3.85
N ILE A 92 -4.42 8.96 -5.12
CA ILE A 92 -3.75 8.15 -6.13
C ILE A 92 -2.75 9.07 -6.79
N TYR A 93 -1.51 8.60 -6.93
CA TYR A 93 -0.50 9.30 -7.71
C TYR A 93 0.11 8.37 -8.74
N VAL A 94 0.60 8.98 -9.82
CA VAL A 94 1.17 8.26 -10.95
C VAL A 94 2.68 8.44 -10.90
N VAL A 95 3.40 7.33 -10.97
CA VAL A 95 4.85 7.28 -10.90
C VAL A 95 5.42 6.87 -12.24
N GLU A 96 6.44 7.60 -12.69
CA GLU A 96 7.26 7.30 -13.86
C GLU A 96 8.21 6.13 -13.54
N LYS A 97 7.96 4.95 -14.13
CA LYS A 97 8.70 3.72 -13.84
C LYS A 97 10.20 3.84 -14.07
N ARG A 98 10.60 4.63 -15.06
CA ARG A 98 12.02 4.82 -15.39
C ARG A 98 12.84 5.33 -14.20
N TYR A 99 12.22 6.05 -13.27
CA TYR A 99 12.90 6.54 -12.07
C TYR A 99 12.95 5.50 -10.95
N ALA A 100 12.04 4.51 -10.93
CA ALA A 100 12.06 3.41 -9.98
C ALA A 100 13.24 2.43 -10.19
N VAL A 101 13.93 2.50 -11.34
CA VAL A 101 15.13 1.71 -11.63
C VAL A 101 16.20 1.90 -10.55
N GLY A 102 16.40 3.14 -10.08
CA GLY A 102 17.35 3.43 -9.01
C GLY A 102 17.01 2.69 -7.72
N SER A 103 15.74 2.74 -7.31
CA SER A 103 15.25 2.00 -6.14
C SER A 103 15.45 0.50 -6.30
N LYS A 104 15.20 -0.06 -7.49
CA LYS A 104 15.41 -1.49 -7.74
C LYS A 104 16.86 -1.91 -7.74
N ILE A 105 17.80 -1.04 -8.14
CA ILE A 105 19.24 -1.32 -7.99
C ILE A 105 19.58 -1.44 -6.49
N VAL A 106 19.10 -0.51 -5.67
CA VAL A 106 19.34 -0.55 -4.22
C VAL A 106 18.71 -1.81 -3.62
N GLU A 107 17.45 -2.08 -3.88
CA GLU A 107 16.73 -3.25 -3.38
C GLU A 107 17.39 -4.57 -3.84
N THR A 108 17.80 -4.69 -5.10
CA THR A 108 18.36 -5.95 -5.62
C THR A 108 19.78 -6.21 -5.15
N PHE A 109 20.62 -5.17 -5.09
CA PHE A 109 22.05 -5.34 -4.87
C PHE A 109 22.53 -4.93 -3.49
N PHE A 110 21.79 -4.08 -2.78
CA PHE A 110 22.24 -3.49 -1.52
C PHE A 110 21.36 -3.86 -0.31
N ASP A 111 20.17 -4.41 -0.55
CA ASP A 111 19.30 -4.91 0.51
C ASP A 111 19.69 -6.36 0.87
N PRO A 112 20.09 -6.66 2.12
CA PRO A 112 20.46 -8.01 2.54
C PRO A 112 19.28 -9.00 2.50
N VAL A 113 18.04 -8.54 2.45
CA VAL A 113 16.86 -9.41 2.24
C VAL A 113 16.90 -10.05 0.86
N TYR A 114 17.40 -9.34 -0.15
CA TYR A 114 17.40 -9.78 -1.55
C TYR A 114 18.81 -10.14 -2.06
N ASN A 115 19.87 -9.67 -1.38
CA ASN A 115 21.25 -10.01 -1.69
C ASN A 115 21.95 -10.71 -0.51
N PRO A 116 22.05 -12.06 -0.52
CA PRO A 116 22.66 -12.81 0.58
C PRO A 116 24.17 -12.61 0.71
N ALA A 117 24.82 -11.93 -0.26
CA ALA A 117 26.24 -11.57 -0.15
C ALA A 117 26.48 -10.38 0.80
N ILE A 118 25.43 -9.70 1.25
CA ILE A 118 25.50 -8.59 2.18
C ILE A 118 25.06 -9.08 3.56
N PRO A 119 25.83 -8.82 4.63
CA PRO A 119 25.42 -9.15 5.99
C PRO A 119 24.11 -8.44 6.34
N ASN A 120 23.12 -9.19 6.83
CA ASN A 120 21.95 -8.58 7.43
C ASN A 120 22.35 -8.06 8.82
N SER A 121 22.38 -6.74 8.98
CA SER A 121 22.80 -6.10 10.24
C SER A 121 21.67 -5.89 11.25
N ASP A 122 20.44 -6.31 10.92
CA ASP A 122 19.34 -6.33 11.87
C ASP A 122 19.44 -7.59 12.78
N PRO A 123 19.28 -7.46 14.11
CA PRO A 123 19.27 -8.58 15.05
C PRO A 123 18.02 -9.48 14.93
#